data_AF-A0A6I5CAK5-F1
#
_entry.id   AF-A0A6I5CAK5-F1
#
_cell.length_a   1.000
_cell.length_b   1.000
_cell.length_c   1.000
_cell.angle_alpha   90.00
_cell.angle_beta   90.00
_cell.angle_gamma   90.00
#
_symmetry.space_group_name_H-M   'P 1'
#
loop_
_entity.id
_entity.type
_entity.pdbx_description
1 polymer ?
#
loop_
_entity_poly.entity_id
_entity_poly.type
_entity_poly.pdbx_seq_one_letter_code
_entity_poly.pdbx_strand_id
1 'polypeptide(L)'
;MRRTRRLGLCVAGAVAASALTAAPATRAAETRAAARLTDLVNPFIGTENEGNTYPGAAVPFGMVQFSPDTRHNTGYDHSQNHIRGFSLVHLSGVGCGLGGDLPVLPTTGDVTETDNAKYEAEFSHDTEQAGPGYYKVGLKNGIGAELTATARTGVQRYTFPATDKANVLLDAGQSLHRVISTQVEVLDNRTVRTALTGSGFCQDTEPYTVYTITRFDRPFTSFGTWDGSSVTAGSRSGHGGAYVRFDTTKDRTVEATTALSYVDARGAALNLRAEG
;
A
#
# COMPACT_ATOMS: atom_id res chain seq x y z
N MET A 1 -63.29 -63.06 56.17
CA MET A 1 -62.47 -63.72 57.20
C MET A 1 -61.10 -63.03 57.28
N ARG A 2 -60.66 -62.70 58.51
CA ARG A 2 -59.27 -62.36 58.95
C ARG A 2 -58.56 -61.17 58.27
N ARG A 3 -58.55 -59.96 58.86
CA ARG A 3 -57.71 -59.40 59.97
C ARG A 3 -56.19 -59.38 59.72
N THR A 4 -55.63 -58.17 59.62
CA THR A 4 -54.33 -57.70 60.18
C THR A 4 -54.32 -56.16 60.10
N ARG A 5 -54.58 -55.40 61.18
CA ARG A 5 -53.66 -54.78 62.18
C ARG A 5 -52.53 -53.92 61.56
N ARG A 6 -52.60 -52.58 61.76
CA ARG A 6 -51.76 -51.70 62.64
C ARG A 6 -50.33 -51.52 62.08
N LEU A 7 -49.65 -50.37 62.04
CA LEU A 7 -49.52 -49.15 62.86
C LEU A 7 -48.75 -48.16 61.93
N GLY A 8 -49.05 -46.87 61.76
CA GLY A 8 -48.68 -45.79 62.67
C GLY A 8 -47.26 -45.25 62.41
N LEU A 9 -47.12 -44.03 61.86
CA LEU A 9 -46.21 -43.01 62.41
C LEU A 9 -46.46 -41.64 61.77
N CYS A 10 -46.73 -40.64 62.62
CA CYS A 10 -46.72 -39.22 62.30
C CYS A 10 -45.27 -38.71 62.36
N VAL A 11 -44.86 -37.85 61.42
CA VAL A 11 -43.91 -36.77 61.72
C VAL A 11 -44.32 -35.54 60.90
N ALA A 12 -44.69 -34.48 61.61
CA ALA A 12 -44.88 -33.14 61.09
C ALA A 12 -43.50 -32.53 60.78
N GLY A 13 -43.27 -32.14 59.53
CA GLY A 13 -42.11 -31.35 59.11
C GLY A 13 -42.53 -29.90 58.88
N ALA A 14 -42.06 -28.99 59.72
CA ALA A 14 -42.24 -27.56 59.57
C ALA A 14 -41.51 -27.04 58.32
N VAL A 15 -42.24 -26.45 57.37
CA VAL A 15 -41.67 -25.76 56.22
C VAL A 15 -41.39 -24.32 56.63
N ALA A 16 -40.13 -24.03 57.00
CA ALA A 16 -39.63 -22.67 57.08
C ALA A 16 -39.38 -22.18 55.66
N ALA A 17 -40.27 -21.34 55.13
CA ALA A 17 -40.08 -20.67 53.85
C ALA A 17 -39.06 -19.53 54.03
N SER A 18 -37.78 -19.83 53.79
CA SER A 18 -36.71 -18.84 53.67
C SER A 18 -36.94 -18.03 52.39
N ALA A 19 -37.32 -16.77 52.55
CA ALA A 19 -37.40 -15.81 51.44
C ALA A 19 -35.99 -15.59 50.87
N LEU A 20 -35.69 -16.17 49.71
CA LEU A 20 -34.53 -15.79 48.91
C LEU A 20 -34.74 -14.37 48.40
N THR A 21 -34.13 -13.40 49.06
CA THR A 21 -33.90 -12.07 48.48
C THR A 21 -32.90 -12.25 47.34
N ALA A 22 -33.40 -12.36 46.11
CA ALA A 22 -32.56 -12.30 44.92
C ALA A 22 -31.95 -10.89 44.85
N ALA A 23 -30.69 -10.75 45.27
CA ALA A 23 -29.91 -9.56 44.98
C ALA A 23 -29.82 -9.45 43.44
N PRO A 24 -30.08 -8.26 42.86
CA PRO A 24 -29.89 -8.09 41.44
C PRO A 24 -28.39 -8.28 41.17
N ALA A 25 -28.03 -9.33 40.45
CA ALA A 25 -26.71 -9.46 39.89
C ALA A 25 -26.57 -8.31 38.89
N THR A 26 -25.97 -7.20 39.32
CA THR A 26 -25.40 -6.21 38.43
C THR A 26 -24.36 -6.94 37.60
N ARG A 27 -24.78 -7.44 36.45
CA ARG A 27 -23.90 -7.86 35.37
C ARG A 27 -23.17 -6.60 34.98
N ALA A 28 -21.97 -6.42 35.52
CA ALA A 28 -21.03 -5.45 35.00
C ALA A 28 -20.87 -5.81 33.52
N ALA A 29 -21.52 -5.03 32.67
CA ALA A 29 -21.23 -5.07 31.25
C ALA A 29 -19.79 -4.59 31.15
N GLU A 30 -18.85 -5.54 31.09
CA GLU A 30 -17.51 -5.25 30.62
C GLU A 30 -17.69 -4.60 29.26
N THR A 31 -17.57 -3.27 29.25
CA THR A 31 -17.51 -2.50 28.03
C THR A 31 -16.12 -2.73 27.48
N ARG A 32 -15.87 -3.94 26.97
CA ARG A 32 -14.74 -4.16 26.07
C ARG A 32 -15.07 -3.28 24.88
N ALA A 33 -14.40 -2.12 24.78
CA ALA A 33 -14.48 -1.28 23.60
C ALA A 33 -14.42 -2.23 22.40
N ALA A 34 -15.49 -2.27 21.61
CA ALA A 34 -15.62 -3.25 20.54
C ALA A 34 -14.36 -3.12 19.67
N ALA A 35 -13.53 -4.17 19.64
CA ALA A 35 -12.29 -4.14 18.88
C ALA A 35 -12.62 -3.77 17.44
N ARG A 36 -11.89 -2.82 16.84
CA ARG A 36 -12.17 -2.39 15.48
C ARG A 36 -11.91 -3.56 14.55
N LEU A 37 -12.86 -3.89 13.68
CA LEU A 37 -12.72 -5.06 12.79
C LEU A 37 -11.48 -4.96 11.89
N THR A 38 -11.05 -3.74 11.55
CA THR A 38 -9.81 -3.50 10.80
C THR A 38 -8.56 -3.96 11.52
N ASP A 39 -8.57 -3.98 12.86
CA ASP A 39 -7.42 -4.45 13.67
C ASP A 39 -7.25 -5.98 13.59
N LEU A 40 -8.21 -6.71 13.01
CA LEU A 40 -8.14 -8.16 12.78
C LEU A 40 -7.48 -8.53 11.44
N VAL A 41 -7.30 -7.57 10.54
CA VAL A 41 -6.74 -7.82 9.21
C VAL A 41 -5.23 -7.71 9.27
N ASN A 42 -4.54 -8.78 8.86
CA ASN A 42 -3.09 -8.77 8.66
C ASN A 42 -2.78 -8.92 7.15
N PRO A 43 -2.40 -7.82 6.44
CA PRO A 43 -2.08 -7.88 5.02
C PRO A 43 -0.85 -8.70 4.64
N PHE A 44 -0.02 -9.13 5.60
CA PHE A 44 1.12 -10.03 5.33
C PHE A 44 0.71 -11.51 5.24
N ILE A 45 -0.54 -11.86 5.56
CA ILE A 45 -1.00 -13.25 5.39
C ILE A 45 -1.15 -13.53 3.88
N GLY A 46 -0.33 -14.45 3.38
CA GLY A 46 -0.30 -14.83 1.97
C GLY A 46 0.75 -14.08 1.13
N THR A 47 1.65 -13.32 1.75
CA THR A 47 2.76 -12.65 1.05
C THR A 47 4.02 -13.51 0.95
N GLU A 48 3.97 -14.78 1.38
CA GLU A 48 5.05 -15.77 1.29
C GLU A 48 4.44 -17.11 0.83
N ASN A 49 5.28 -18.04 0.36
CA ASN A 49 4.90 -19.42 0.05
C ASN A 49 3.73 -19.53 -0.96
N GLU A 50 3.83 -18.82 -2.09
CA GLU A 50 2.88 -18.87 -3.22
C GLU A 50 1.46 -18.36 -2.93
N GLY A 51 1.25 -17.64 -1.81
CA GLY A 51 0.00 -16.91 -1.60
C GLY A 51 -0.16 -15.75 -2.60
N ASN A 52 0.96 -15.16 -3.03
CA ASN A 52 1.04 -14.11 -4.07
C ASN A 52 0.10 -12.93 -3.83
N THR A 53 -0.12 -12.57 -2.56
CA THR A 53 -0.84 -11.35 -2.16
C THR A 53 0.14 -10.19 -1.97
N TYR A 54 -0.38 -8.98 -1.73
CA TYR A 54 0.43 -7.78 -1.50
C TYR A 54 0.01 -7.08 -0.19
N PRO A 55 0.94 -6.47 0.56
CA PRO A 55 0.64 -5.82 1.84
C PRO A 55 0.22 -4.34 1.70
N GLY A 56 0.25 -3.81 0.47
CA GLY A 56 -0.02 -2.41 0.16
C GLY A 56 -1.42 -1.91 0.49
N ALA A 57 -1.58 -0.59 0.36
CA ALA A 57 -2.82 0.11 0.65
C ALA A 57 -3.84 -0.02 -0.50
N ALA A 58 -5.06 -0.43 -0.16
CA ALA A 58 -6.21 -0.40 -1.03
C ALA A 58 -7.50 -0.15 -0.23
N VAL A 59 -8.50 0.45 -0.88
CA VAL A 59 -9.89 0.43 -0.41
C VAL A 59 -10.62 -0.78 -1.02
N PRO A 60 -11.73 -1.26 -0.43
CA PRO A 60 -12.52 -2.33 -1.02
C PRO A 60 -12.89 -2.02 -2.48
N PHE A 61 -12.51 -2.91 -3.40
CA PHE A 61 -12.75 -2.77 -4.84
C PHE A 61 -12.15 -1.50 -5.48
N GLY A 62 -11.11 -0.93 -4.87
CA GLY A 62 -10.36 0.20 -5.43
C GLY A 62 -9.59 -0.19 -6.69
N MET A 63 -9.49 0.76 -7.62
CA MET A 63 -8.67 0.64 -8.82
C MET A 63 -7.17 0.76 -8.52
N VAL A 64 -6.81 1.39 -7.40
CA VAL A 64 -5.44 1.48 -6.89
C VAL A 64 -5.18 0.41 -5.84
N GLN A 65 -4.05 -0.28 -5.98
CA GLN A 65 -3.47 -1.18 -5.01
C GLN A 65 -2.03 -0.72 -4.78
N PHE A 66 -1.82 0.26 -3.91
CA PHE A 66 -0.53 0.93 -3.77
C PHE A 66 0.40 0.14 -2.84
N SER A 67 1.33 -0.62 -3.40
CA SER A 67 2.13 -1.60 -2.66
C SER A 67 3.64 -1.51 -2.97
N PRO A 68 4.51 -1.93 -2.05
CA PRO A 68 5.91 -2.23 -2.38
C PRO A 68 6.05 -3.32 -3.42
N ASP A 69 7.02 -3.13 -4.32
CA ASP A 69 7.57 -4.14 -5.21
C ASP A 69 8.92 -4.61 -4.67
N THR A 70 9.01 -5.88 -4.28
CA THR A 70 10.29 -6.60 -4.16
C THR A 70 10.69 -7.19 -5.51
N ARG A 71 11.65 -8.11 -5.55
CA ARG A 71 12.08 -8.83 -6.77
C ARG A 71 11.15 -9.99 -7.16
N HIS A 72 10.00 -10.14 -6.49
CA HIS A 72 9.02 -11.16 -6.81
C HIS A 72 8.25 -10.83 -8.11
N ASN A 73 7.82 -11.85 -8.85
CA ASN A 73 7.14 -11.68 -10.14
C ASN A 73 5.73 -11.10 -10.00
N THR A 74 5.09 -11.20 -8.84
CA THR A 74 3.75 -10.66 -8.54
C THR A 74 3.77 -9.39 -7.68
N GLY A 75 4.95 -8.78 -7.49
CA GLY A 75 5.12 -7.55 -6.74
C GLY A 75 5.91 -7.79 -5.47
N TYR A 76 5.33 -8.47 -4.48
CA TYR A 76 5.91 -8.61 -3.14
C TYR A 76 6.10 -10.06 -2.70
N ASP A 77 7.19 -10.32 -1.99
CA ASP A 77 7.48 -11.57 -1.29
C ASP A 77 8.15 -11.25 0.05
N HIS A 78 7.54 -11.70 1.14
CA HIS A 78 7.95 -11.44 2.52
C HIS A 78 9.29 -12.10 2.89
N SER A 79 9.82 -13.01 2.08
CA SER A 79 11.18 -13.54 2.29
C SER A 79 12.27 -12.57 1.80
N GLN A 80 11.89 -11.51 1.08
CA GLN A 80 12.81 -10.57 0.46
C GLN A 80 12.96 -9.28 1.27
N ASN A 81 14.15 -8.68 1.19
CA ASN A 81 14.55 -7.52 1.98
C ASN A 81 14.94 -6.30 1.14
N HIS A 82 14.59 -6.27 -0.14
CA HIS A 82 14.84 -5.15 -1.05
C HIS A 82 13.56 -4.73 -1.76
N ILE A 83 13.30 -3.42 -1.77
CA ILE A 83 12.19 -2.79 -2.48
C ILE A 83 12.76 -2.04 -3.68
N ARG A 84 12.31 -2.39 -4.89
CA ARG A 84 12.67 -1.71 -6.14
C ARG A 84 11.74 -0.54 -6.48
N GLY A 85 10.63 -0.39 -5.76
CA GLY A 85 9.71 0.73 -5.90
C GLY A 85 8.38 0.47 -5.20
N PHE A 86 7.51 1.47 -5.24
CA PHE A 86 6.12 1.37 -4.82
C PHE A 86 5.25 1.69 -6.03
N SER A 87 4.44 0.74 -6.50
CA SER A 87 3.63 0.89 -7.71
C SER A 87 2.14 0.82 -7.41
N LEU A 88 1.31 1.30 -8.34
CA LEU A 88 -0.10 1.60 -8.07
C LEU A 88 -1.09 0.47 -8.40
N VAL A 89 -0.65 -0.58 -9.11
CA VAL A 89 -1.53 -1.62 -9.66
C VAL A 89 -0.98 -2.99 -9.29
N HIS A 90 -1.75 -3.79 -8.57
CA HIS A 90 -1.35 -5.14 -8.16
C HIS A 90 -2.52 -6.11 -8.22
N LEU A 91 -2.24 -7.34 -8.68
CA LEU A 91 -3.19 -8.44 -8.67
C LEU A 91 -2.89 -9.36 -7.47
N SER A 92 -3.93 -9.73 -6.72
CA SER A 92 -3.79 -10.55 -5.52
C SER A 92 -4.08 -12.02 -5.83
N GLY A 93 -3.14 -12.91 -5.47
CA GLY A 93 -3.32 -14.36 -5.56
C GLY A 93 -3.15 -14.94 -6.96
N VAL A 94 -2.48 -14.22 -7.85
CA VAL A 94 -2.18 -14.70 -9.21
C VAL A 94 -0.83 -15.42 -9.25
N GLY A 95 -0.64 -16.34 -10.19
CA GLY A 95 0.64 -17.06 -10.38
C GLY A 95 1.58 -16.41 -11.40
N CYS A 96 1.21 -15.26 -11.97
CA CYS A 96 1.94 -14.59 -13.05
C CYS A 96 1.98 -13.09 -12.83
N GLY A 97 3.04 -12.44 -13.30
CA GLY A 97 3.20 -11.00 -13.21
C GLY A 97 2.25 -10.24 -14.15
N LEU A 98 1.62 -9.20 -13.60
CA LEU A 98 0.87 -8.14 -14.27
C LEU A 98 0.73 -6.97 -13.30
N GLY A 99 0.67 -5.75 -13.82
CA GLY A 99 0.72 -4.55 -13.00
C GLY A 99 2.15 -4.21 -12.59
N GLY A 100 2.29 -3.71 -11.36
CA GLY A 100 3.45 -2.97 -10.90
C GLY A 100 3.80 -1.78 -11.79
N ASP A 101 2.78 -1.20 -12.44
CA ASP A 101 2.93 -0.07 -13.34
C ASP A 101 3.36 1.17 -12.56
N LEU A 102 4.35 1.89 -13.10
CA LEU A 102 4.92 3.11 -12.53
C LEU A 102 5.37 2.96 -11.06
N PRO A 103 6.39 2.15 -10.78
CA PRO A 103 7.02 2.16 -9.47
C PRO A 103 7.65 3.52 -9.18
N VAL A 104 7.41 3.99 -7.97
CA VAL A 104 7.97 5.22 -7.42
C VAL A 104 8.92 4.87 -6.30
N LEU A 105 10.13 5.44 -6.29
CA LEU A 105 11.11 5.17 -5.23
C LEU A 105 11.76 6.46 -4.71
N PRO A 106 11.78 6.70 -3.39
CA PRO A 106 12.52 7.81 -2.81
C PRO A 106 14.01 7.45 -2.64
N THR A 107 14.89 8.36 -3.05
CA THR A 107 16.35 8.20 -2.92
C THR A 107 17.02 9.49 -2.46
N THR A 108 18.31 9.43 -2.16
CA THR A 108 19.12 10.63 -1.85
C THR A 108 20.37 10.67 -2.71
N GLY A 109 20.91 11.87 -2.92
CA GLY A 109 22.15 12.06 -3.69
C GLY A 109 21.89 12.32 -5.16
N ASP A 110 22.92 12.21 -5.99
CA ASP A 110 22.81 12.47 -7.42
C ASP A 110 22.13 11.30 -8.15
N VAL A 111 21.26 11.63 -9.11
CA VAL A 111 20.56 10.63 -9.94
C VAL A 111 21.44 10.35 -11.15
N THR A 112 22.28 9.33 -11.03
CA THR A 112 23.18 8.86 -12.10
C THR A 112 22.91 7.42 -12.50
N GLU A 113 22.00 6.75 -11.79
CA GLU A 113 21.63 5.36 -12.01
C GLU A 113 20.13 5.28 -12.27
N THR A 114 19.76 4.40 -13.19
CA THR A 114 18.41 4.19 -13.74
C THR A 114 18.04 2.70 -13.78
N ASP A 115 19.00 1.82 -13.49
CA ASP A 115 18.79 0.40 -13.28
C ASP A 115 18.31 0.16 -11.85
N ASN A 116 17.06 -0.30 -11.71
CA ASN A 116 16.43 -0.56 -10.42
C ASN A 116 17.18 -1.56 -9.55
N ALA A 117 17.93 -2.50 -10.16
CA ALA A 117 18.70 -3.49 -9.43
C ALA A 117 19.84 -2.86 -8.62
N LYS A 118 20.21 -1.61 -8.93
CA LYS A 118 21.30 -0.88 -8.27
C LYS A 118 20.81 0.23 -7.34
N TYR A 119 19.59 0.74 -7.53
CA TYR A 119 19.02 1.78 -6.67
C TYR A 119 17.95 1.26 -5.69
N GLU A 120 17.58 -0.03 -5.76
CA GLU A 120 16.65 -0.65 -4.82
C GLU A 120 17.05 -0.38 -3.36
N ALA A 121 16.03 -0.20 -2.52
CA ALA A 121 16.22 0.14 -1.13
C ALA A 121 16.10 -1.12 -0.26
N GLU A 122 17.16 -1.42 0.48
CA GLU A 122 17.11 -2.44 1.52
C GLU A 122 16.13 -2.01 2.63
N PHE A 123 15.39 -2.96 3.20
CA PHE A 123 14.47 -2.74 4.33
C PHE A 123 14.50 -3.96 5.28
N SER A 124 13.70 -3.89 6.35
CA SER A 124 13.49 -5.01 7.27
C SER A 124 12.03 -5.01 7.73
N HIS A 125 11.46 -6.20 7.93
CA HIS A 125 10.09 -6.35 8.45
C HIS A 125 9.93 -5.76 9.86
N ASP A 126 11.01 -5.56 10.63
CA ASP A 126 10.97 -4.90 11.94
C ASP A 126 10.47 -3.44 11.87
N THR A 127 10.66 -2.79 10.72
CA THR A 127 10.22 -1.42 10.45
C THR A 127 9.05 -1.37 9.46
N GLU A 128 8.45 -2.51 9.15
CA GLU A 128 7.36 -2.65 8.18
C GLU A 128 6.02 -2.87 8.91
N GLN A 129 4.99 -2.15 8.46
CA GLN A 129 3.65 -2.22 9.05
C GLN A 129 2.61 -2.10 7.93
N ALA A 130 1.55 -2.89 8.02
CA ALA A 130 0.45 -2.87 7.08
C ALA A 130 -0.88 -3.03 7.80
N GLY A 131 -1.92 -2.40 7.25
CA GLY A 131 -3.31 -2.54 7.68
C GLY A 131 -4.26 -2.15 6.55
N PRO A 132 -5.58 -2.35 6.71
CA PRO A 132 -6.54 -1.94 5.69
C PRO A 132 -6.37 -0.48 5.27
N GLY A 133 -6.06 -0.24 4.00
CA GLY A 133 -5.86 1.09 3.43
C GLY A 133 -4.54 1.78 3.79
N TYR A 134 -3.57 1.09 4.41
CA TYR A 134 -2.31 1.71 4.83
C TYR A 134 -1.12 0.74 4.79
N TYR A 135 0.02 1.23 4.33
CA TYR A 135 1.31 0.55 4.40
C TYR A 135 2.40 1.52 4.84
N LYS A 136 3.39 1.04 5.59
CA LYS A 136 4.55 1.80 6.03
C LYS A 136 5.79 0.94 6.09
N VAL A 137 6.92 1.50 5.68
CA VAL A 137 8.24 0.87 5.84
C VAL A 137 9.33 1.91 6.13
N GLY A 138 10.28 1.53 6.98
CA GLY A 138 11.55 2.24 7.12
C GLY A 138 12.63 1.60 6.26
N LEU A 139 13.18 2.37 5.30
CA LEU A 139 14.25 1.94 4.42
C LEU A 139 15.63 2.14 5.09
N LYS A 140 16.60 1.27 4.80
CA LYS A 140 17.95 1.31 5.41
C LYS A 140 18.76 2.54 5.02
N ASN A 141 18.39 3.20 3.92
CA ASN A 141 18.94 4.50 3.53
C ASN A 141 18.43 5.69 4.40
N GLY A 142 17.64 5.42 5.43
CA GLY A 142 17.15 6.41 6.39
C GLY A 142 15.86 7.11 5.98
N ILE A 143 15.22 6.67 4.89
CA ILE A 143 13.95 7.21 4.42
C ILE A 143 12.79 6.39 4.99
N GLY A 144 11.77 7.05 5.54
CA GLY A 144 10.49 6.42 5.85
C GLY A 144 9.50 6.59 4.69
N ALA A 145 8.81 5.53 4.31
CA ALA A 145 7.75 5.57 3.30
C ALA A 145 6.41 5.14 3.91
N GLU A 146 5.34 5.86 3.59
CA GLU A 146 3.97 5.57 3.99
C GLU A 146 3.06 5.70 2.77
N LEU A 147 2.14 4.76 2.60
CA LEU A 147 1.23 4.68 1.47
C LEU A 147 -0.21 4.57 1.97
N THR A 148 -1.12 5.27 1.30
CA THR A 148 -2.56 5.06 1.42
C THR A 148 -3.22 5.18 0.04
N ALA A 149 -4.48 4.80 -0.08
CA ALA A 149 -5.20 4.83 -1.35
C ALA A 149 -6.67 5.21 -1.16
N THR A 150 -7.22 5.82 -2.20
CA THR A 150 -8.66 5.98 -2.42
C THR A 150 -9.11 4.97 -3.48
N ALA A 151 -10.26 5.20 -4.11
CA ALA A 151 -10.72 4.34 -5.20
C ALA A 151 -9.83 4.47 -6.45
N ARG A 152 -9.28 5.65 -6.76
CA ARG A 152 -8.55 5.93 -8.02
C ARG A 152 -7.25 6.71 -7.84
N THR A 153 -6.88 7.04 -6.61
CA THR A 153 -5.65 7.75 -6.26
C THR A 153 -4.86 6.99 -5.20
N GLY A 154 -3.53 6.98 -5.35
CA GLY A 154 -2.58 6.58 -4.31
C GLY A 154 -1.94 7.83 -3.71
N VAL A 155 -1.75 7.86 -2.41
CA VAL A 155 -1.03 8.92 -1.70
C VAL A 155 0.19 8.32 -1.04
N GLN A 156 1.35 8.92 -1.29
CA GLN A 156 2.62 8.53 -0.69
C GLN A 156 3.16 9.68 0.15
N ARG A 157 3.72 9.36 1.31
CA ARG A 157 4.50 10.26 2.14
C ARG A 157 5.89 9.69 2.34
N TYR A 158 6.90 10.50 2.06
CA TYR A 158 8.29 10.17 2.31
C TYR A 158 8.89 11.11 3.35
N THR A 159 9.45 10.53 4.40
CA THR A 159 10.23 11.27 5.41
C THR A 159 11.71 11.02 5.14
N PHE A 160 12.39 12.02 4.59
CA PHE A 160 13.81 11.94 4.22
C PHE A 160 14.73 12.30 5.40
N PRO A 161 16.02 11.90 5.36
CA PRO A 161 17.05 12.56 6.15
C PRO A 161 17.18 14.05 5.75
N ALA A 162 17.88 14.84 6.57
CA ALA A 162 18.18 16.22 6.23
C ALA A 162 19.19 16.27 5.08
N THR A 163 18.77 16.72 3.90
CA THR A 163 19.60 16.81 2.68
C THR A 163 19.01 17.82 1.70
N ASP A 164 19.82 18.37 0.81
CA ASP A 164 19.40 19.17 -0.34
C ASP A 164 19.18 18.33 -1.61
N LYS A 165 19.43 17.01 -1.52
CA LYS A 165 19.35 16.06 -2.63
C LYS A 165 18.36 14.92 -2.36
N ALA A 166 17.19 15.21 -1.81
CA ALA A 166 16.11 14.22 -1.69
C ALA A 166 15.42 14.07 -3.04
N ASN A 167 15.36 12.85 -3.59
CA ASN A 167 14.74 12.58 -4.88
C ASN A 167 13.53 11.68 -4.74
N VAL A 168 12.58 11.82 -5.66
CA VAL A 168 11.55 10.83 -5.94
C VAL A 168 11.69 10.44 -7.41
N LEU A 169 11.96 9.15 -7.64
CA LEU A 169 12.08 8.55 -8.97
C LEU A 169 10.73 8.00 -9.40
N LEU A 170 10.26 8.32 -10.60
CA LEU A 170 9.06 7.79 -11.22
C LEU A 170 9.48 7.00 -12.46
N ASP A 171 9.57 5.68 -12.33
CA ASP A 171 10.09 4.81 -13.39
C ASP A 171 8.94 4.26 -14.25
N ALA A 172 8.66 4.91 -15.38
CA ALA A 172 7.63 4.42 -16.29
C ALA A 172 8.10 3.21 -17.11
N GLY A 173 9.41 2.97 -17.19
CA GLY A 173 10.02 1.87 -17.91
C GLY A 173 10.00 0.53 -17.17
N GLN A 174 9.58 0.53 -15.91
CA GLN A 174 9.51 -0.66 -15.06
C GLN A 174 8.06 -1.10 -14.82
N SER A 175 7.83 -2.41 -14.93
CA SER A 175 6.60 -3.07 -14.47
C SER A 175 6.85 -4.55 -14.15
N LEU A 176 5.82 -5.28 -13.72
CA LEU A 176 5.86 -6.74 -13.49
C LEU A 176 5.62 -7.57 -14.75
N HIS A 177 5.44 -6.90 -15.90
CA HIS A 177 5.14 -7.51 -17.19
C HIS A 177 5.96 -6.83 -18.29
N ARG A 178 5.64 -7.12 -19.54
CA ARG A 178 6.32 -6.51 -20.67
C ARG A 178 5.85 -5.05 -20.84
N VAL A 179 6.82 -4.13 -20.85
CA VAL A 179 6.63 -2.74 -21.24
C VAL A 179 6.82 -2.61 -22.76
N ILE A 180 5.87 -1.98 -23.44
CA ILE A 180 5.85 -1.77 -24.89
C ILE A 180 6.27 -0.34 -25.24
N SER A 181 5.66 0.64 -24.57
CA SER A 181 5.95 2.05 -24.79
C SER A 181 5.59 2.87 -23.57
N THR A 182 6.27 4.00 -23.44
CA THR A 182 6.22 4.83 -22.25
C THR A 182 6.38 6.29 -22.64
N GLN A 183 5.75 7.16 -21.86
CA GLN A 183 5.86 8.60 -22.00
C GLN A 183 5.84 9.22 -20.62
N VAL A 184 6.72 10.19 -20.40
CA VAL A 184 6.84 10.93 -19.15
C VAL A 184 6.94 12.40 -19.47
N GLU A 185 6.18 13.22 -18.75
CA GLU A 185 6.15 14.67 -18.94
C GLU A 185 6.10 15.42 -17.61
N VAL A 186 7.04 16.35 -17.41
CA VAL A 186 7.06 17.28 -16.28
C VAL A 186 6.29 18.54 -16.67
N LEU A 187 5.02 18.60 -16.24
CA LEU A 187 4.05 19.61 -16.68
C LEU A 187 4.32 21.00 -16.09
N ASP A 188 4.66 21.04 -14.80
CA ASP A 188 4.94 22.26 -14.04
C ASP A 188 5.92 21.94 -12.91
N ASN A 189 6.09 22.83 -11.92
CA ASN A 189 7.04 22.63 -10.82
C ASN A 189 6.58 21.67 -9.71
N ARG A 190 5.43 21.01 -9.86
CA ARG A 190 4.81 20.09 -8.89
C ARG A 190 4.19 18.85 -9.52
N THR A 191 4.11 18.77 -10.85
CA THR A 191 3.27 17.78 -11.51
C THR A 191 4.02 17.03 -12.59
N VAL A 192 3.97 15.70 -12.52
CA VAL A 192 4.50 14.78 -13.53
C VAL A 192 3.34 13.94 -14.06
N ARG A 193 3.27 13.78 -15.38
CA ARG A 193 2.33 12.91 -16.07
C ARG A 193 3.09 11.74 -16.68
N THR A 194 2.53 10.54 -16.61
CA THR A 194 3.09 9.38 -17.32
C THR A 194 2.01 8.62 -18.08
N ALA A 195 2.43 7.90 -19.11
CA ALA A 195 1.65 6.85 -19.76
C ALA A 195 2.56 5.64 -19.95
N LEU A 196 2.07 4.46 -19.58
CA LEU A 196 2.77 3.18 -19.74
C LEU A 196 1.83 2.25 -20.50
N THR A 197 2.28 1.76 -21.65
CA THR A 197 1.61 0.71 -22.42
C THR A 197 2.37 -0.59 -22.24
N GLY A 198 1.69 -1.63 -21.83
CA GLY A 198 2.29 -2.96 -21.68
C GLY A 198 1.32 -4.06 -22.04
N SER A 199 1.83 -5.28 -22.01
CA SER A 199 1.05 -6.49 -22.28
C SER A 199 1.60 -7.69 -21.51
N GLY A 200 0.82 -8.77 -21.52
CA GLY A 200 1.15 -10.03 -20.89
C GLY A 200 0.25 -10.33 -19.70
N PHE A 201 -0.01 -11.61 -19.44
CA PHE A 201 -0.55 -12.16 -18.19
C PHE A 201 -0.59 -13.69 -18.32
N CYS A 202 0.44 -14.38 -17.83
CA CYS A 202 0.72 -15.82 -18.09
C CYS A 202 0.94 -16.21 -19.56
N GLN A 203 0.53 -15.37 -20.50
CA GLN A 203 0.62 -15.50 -21.95
C GLN A 203 0.65 -14.10 -22.57
N ASP A 204 0.90 -14.01 -23.87
CA ASP A 204 0.75 -12.73 -24.58
C ASP A 204 -0.72 -12.29 -24.62
N THR A 205 -0.96 -11.01 -24.36
CA THR A 205 -2.29 -10.39 -24.37
C THR A 205 -2.28 -9.16 -25.28
N GLU A 206 -3.46 -8.65 -25.58
CA GLU A 206 -3.58 -7.31 -26.17
C GLU A 206 -2.95 -6.25 -25.24
N PRO A 207 -2.30 -5.22 -25.81
CA PRO A 207 -1.76 -4.13 -25.02
C PRO A 207 -2.84 -3.34 -24.29
N TYR A 208 -2.53 -2.87 -23.09
CA TYR A 208 -3.31 -1.87 -22.36
C TYR A 208 -2.42 -0.69 -21.97
N THR A 209 -3.01 0.48 -21.79
CA THR A 209 -2.30 1.69 -21.35
C THR A 209 -2.83 2.17 -20.01
N VAL A 210 -1.92 2.45 -19.09
CA VAL A 210 -2.19 3.16 -17.84
C VAL A 210 -1.71 4.60 -17.99
N TYR A 211 -2.62 5.55 -17.82
CA TYR A 211 -2.32 6.96 -17.73
C TYR A 211 -2.28 7.39 -16.28
N THR A 212 -1.22 8.08 -15.87
CA THR A 212 -1.09 8.60 -14.51
C THR A 212 -0.79 10.10 -14.47
N ILE A 213 -1.12 10.70 -13.34
CA ILE A 213 -0.67 12.06 -13.00
C ILE A 213 -0.32 12.10 -11.52
N THR A 214 0.94 12.46 -11.23
CA THR A 214 1.49 12.60 -9.88
C THR A 214 1.66 14.08 -9.56
N ARG A 215 1.05 14.53 -8.46
CA ARG A 215 1.18 15.90 -7.95
C ARG A 215 1.82 15.89 -6.57
N PHE A 216 2.90 16.64 -6.44
CA PHE A 216 3.61 16.86 -5.18
C PHE A 216 3.00 18.01 -4.38
N ASP A 217 3.04 17.91 -3.06
CA ASP A 217 2.53 18.91 -2.11
C ASP A 217 3.29 20.25 -2.21
N ARG A 218 4.56 20.19 -2.60
CA ARG A 218 5.47 21.32 -2.71
C ARG A 218 6.28 21.30 -4.01
N PRO A 219 6.82 22.45 -4.46
CA PRO A 219 7.55 22.50 -5.72
C PRO A 219 8.90 21.80 -5.59
N PHE A 220 9.31 21.12 -6.66
CA PHE A 220 10.66 20.56 -6.75
C PHE A 220 11.71 21.66 -6.96
N THR A 221 12.92 21.44 -6.46
CA THR A 221 14.08 22.32 -6.65
C THR A 221 14.81 22.04 -7.96
N SER A 222 14.77 20.79 -8.43
CA SER A 222 15.24 20.39 -9.77
C SER A 222 14.50 19.13 -10.25
N PHE A 223 14.63 18.83 -11.53
CA PHE A 223 13.99 17.67 -12.16
C PHE A 223 14.80 17.22 -13.38
N GLY A 224 14.47 16.06 -13.91
CA GLY A 224 14.95 15.60 -15.21
C GLY A 224 14.25 14.31 -15.62
N THR A 225 14.55 13.85 -16.83
CA THR A 225 14.07 12.57 -17.35
C THR A 225 15.23 11.64 -17.65
N TRP A 226 14.94 10.36 -17.82
CA TRP A 226 15.90 9.41 -18.38
C TRP A 226 15.28 8.57 -19.50
N ASP A 227 16.16 8.04 -20.34
CA ASP A 227 15.86 7.02 -21.34
C ASP A 227 17.01 6.00 -21.38
N GLY A 228 16.70 4.73 -21.13
CA GLY A 228 17.70 3.72 -20.77
C GLY A 228 18.60 4.23 -19.64
N SER A 229 19.91 4.16 -19.83
CA SER A 229 20.93 4.62 -18.86
C SER A 229 21.22 6.12 -18.89
N SER A 230 20.62 6.89 -19.81
CA SER A 230 20.96 8.30 -20.03
C SER A 230 20.04 9.22 -19.24
N VAL A 231 20.59 9.90 -18.24
CA VAL A 231 19.88 10.90 -17.43
C VAL A 231 20.08 12.30 -18.04
N THR A 232 18.99 13.01 -18.29
CA THR A 232 19.01 14.39 -18.83
C THR A 232 18.39 15.37 -17.83
N ALA A 233 19.26 16.08 -17.10
CA ALA A 233 18.84 17.10 -16.13
C ALA A 233 18.09 18.26 -16.83
N GLY A 234 17.00 18.71 -16.22
CA GLY A 234 16.15 19.78 -16.74
C GLY A 234 15.26 19.39 -17.93
N SER A 235 15.37 18.16 -18.44
CA SER A 235 14.44 17.67 -19.46
C SER A 235 13.03 17.53 -18.90
N ARG A 236 12.04 17.93 -19.70
CA ARG A 236 10.62 17.87 -19.35
C ARG A 236 9.88 16.70 -19.98
N SER A 237 10.50 15.97 -20.90
CA SER A 237 9.86 14.86 -21.61
C SER A 237 10.85 13.73 -21.82
N GLY A 238 10.35 12.49 -21.86
CA GLY A 238 11.16 11.30 -22.08
C GLY A 238 10.32 10.03 -22.10
N HIS A 239 11.00 8.89 -22.24
CA HIS A 239 10.36 7.58 -22.35
C HIS A 239 10.71 6.66 -21.16
N GLY A 240 11.89 6.73 -20.54
CA GLY A 240 12.21 5.84 -19.41
C GLY A 240 11.49 6.23 -18.12
N GLY A 241 11.81 7.40 -17.59
CA GLY A 241 11.26 7.87 -16.32
C GLY A 241 11.56 9.33 -16.04
N ALA A 242 11.15 9.80 -14.87
CA ALA A 242 11.50 11.14 -14.37
C ALA A 242 11.96 11.09 -12.92
N TYR A 243 12.88 11.99 -12.58
CA TYR A 243 13.19 12.29 -11.19
C TYR A 243 12.78 13.72 -10.88
N VAL A 244 12.34 13.93 -9.65
CA VAL A 244 12.14 15.26 -9.05
C VAL A 244 12.92 15.34 -7.75
N ARG A 245 13.46 16.52 -7.45
CA ARG A 245 14.31 16.76 -6.29
C ARG A 245 13.72 17.80 -5.35
N PHE A 246 13.98 17.65 -4.06
CA PHE A 246 13.54 18.53 -3.00
C PHE A 246 14.70 18.84 -2.05
N ASP A 247 14.63 20.01 -1.42
CA ASP A 247 15.43 20.35 -0.25
C ASP A 247 14.66 19.94 1.01
N THR A 248 15.18 18.95 1.74
CA THR A 248 14.63 18.40 2.97
C THR A 248 15.47 18.75 4.20
N THR A 249 16.36 19.75 4.11
CA THR A 249 17.21 20.18 5.24
C THR A 249 16.40 20.70 6.44
N LYS A 250 15.25 21.33 6.18
CA LYS A 250 14.34 21.86 7.21
C LYS A 250 13.04 21.07 7.29
N ASP A 251 12.35 20.94 6.16
CA ASP A 251 11.08 20.23 6.05
C ASP A 251 11.30 18.86 5.40
N ARG A 252 11.38 17.83 6.24
CA ARG A 252 11.81 16.48 5.87
C ARG A 252 10.76 15.65 5.13
N THR A 253 9.53 16.12 5.04
CA THR A 253 8.41 15.33 4.55
C THR A 253 7.98 15.79 3.17
N VAL A 254 8.07 14.90 2.16
CA VAL A 254 7.48 15.11 0.83
C VAL A 254 6.24 14.25 0.71
N GLU A 255 5.12 14.81 0.28
CA GLU A 255 3.91 14.05 -0.05
C GLU A 255 3.61 14.15 -1.55
N ALA A 256 3.07 13.08 -2.13
CA ALA A 256 2.56 13.10 -3.48
C ALA A 256 1.28 12.30 -3.61
N THR A 257 0.39 12.76 -4.48
CA THR A 257 -0.81 12.03 -4.88
C THR A 257 -0.72 11.67 -6.34
N THR A 258 -0.86 10.38 -6.64
CA THR A 258 -0.85 9.85 -8.00
C THR A 258 -2.22 9.27 -8.33
N ALA A 259 -2.87 9.81 -9.36
CA ALA A 259 -4.12 9.28 -9.90
C ALA A 259 -3.86 8.47 -11.16
N LEU A 260 -4.64 7.40 -11.39
CA LEU A 260 -4.53 6.59 -12.60
C LEU A 260 -5.85 6.50 -13.38
N SER A 261 -5.75 6.14 -14.65
CA SER A 261 -6.87 5.95 -15.58
C SER A 261 -6.46 4.98 -16.69
N TYR A 262 -7.33 4.03 -17.03
CA TYR A 262 -7.16 3.13 -18.18
C TYR A 262 -7.78 3.70 -19.47
N VAL A 263 -8.30 4.92 -19.45
CA VAL A 263 -8.99 5.55 -20.60
C VAL A 263 -8.07 6.53 -21.30
N ASP A 264 -7.70 7.61 -20.61
CA ASP A 264 -6.82 8.65 -21.11
C ASP A 264 -6.22 9.50 -19.97
N ALA A 265 -5.30 10.40 -20.33
CA ALA A 265 -4.69 11.37 -19.43
C ALA A 265 -5.69 12.37 -18.83
N ARG A 266 -6.81 12.66 -19.51
CA ARG A 266 -7.86 13.54 -18.99
C ARG A 266 -8.60 12.87 -17.83
N GLY A 267 -8.86 11.57 -17.93
CA GLY A 267 -9.46 10.73 -16.89
C GLY A 267 -8.58 10.70 -15.66
N ALA A 268 -7.26 10.50 -15.80
CA ALA A 268 -6.32 10.56 -14.69
C ALA A 268 -6.38 11.94 -13.98
N ALA A 269 -6.40 13.03 -14.74
CA ALA A 269 -6.52 14.38 -14.18
C ALA A 269 -7.89 14.66 -13.52
N LEU A 270 -8.98 14.05 -14.00
CA LEU A 270 -10.29 14.14 -13.34
C LEU A 270 -10.32 13.35 -12.04
N ASN A 271 -9.73 12.16 -12.02
CA ASN A 271 -9.60 11.34 -10.81
C ASN A 271 -8.77 12.08 -9.75
N LEU A 272 -7.63 12.68 -10.13
CA LEU A 272 -6.81 13.48 -9.23
C LEU A 272 -7.61 14.63 -8.61
N ARG A 273 -8.38 15.38 -9.41
CA ARG A 273 -9.21 16.49 -8.91
C ARG A 273 -10.33 16.07 -7.98
N ALA A 274 -10.83 14.84 -8.12
CA ALA A 274 -11.97 14.36 -7.34
C ALA A 274 -11.54 13.76 -6.00
N GLU A 275 -10.34 13.17 -5.93
CA GLU A 275 -9.92 12.28 -4.83
C GLU A 275 -8.53 12.66 -4.26
N GLY A 276 -7.96 13.82 -4.62
CA GLY A 276 -6.61 14.24 -4.22
C GLY A 276 -6.36 15.74 -4.22
#